data_AF-A8UQN8-F1
#
_entry.id   AF-A8UQN8-F1
#
_cell.length_a   1.000
_cell.length_b   1.000
_cell.length_c   1.000
_cell.angle_alpha   90.00
_cell.angle_beta   90.00
_cell.angle_gamma   90.00
#
_symmetry.space_group_name_H-M   'P 1'
#
loop_
_entity.id
_entity.type
_entity.pdbx_description
1 polymer ?
#
loop_
_entity_poly.entity_id
_entity_poly.type
_entity_poly.pdbx_seq_one_letter_code
_entity_poly.pdbx_strand_id
1 'polypeptide(L)'
;MAMEVTLRRVDFKLDRREVEDILSEAQESGKASYYVIVKGKEIPVKRALEKVLRAKGIGLTLLDYTTQDAVRIFRRLGFDVVRRGKSDIMRFAGAIRGNGNSVEDKEKIYEGSP
;
A
#
# COMPACT_ATOMS: atom_id res chain seq x y z
N MET A 1 9.64 -13.13 5.20
CA MET A 1 10.52 -12.42 6.15
C MET A 1 9.66 -11.36 6.79
N ALA A 2 9.54 -11.38 8.11
CA ALA A 2 8.71 -10.43 8.83
C ALA A 2 9.43 -9.09 9.00
N MET A 3 8.73 -8.00 8.74
CA MET A 3 9.16 -6.62 8.93
C MET A 3 8.63 -6.07 10.25
N GLU A 4 9.47 -5.39 11.01
CA GLU A 4 9.05 -4.63 12.20
C GLU A 4 8.52 -3.25 11.80
N VAL A 5 7.36 -2.90 12.38
CA VAL A 5 6.63 -1.67 12.15
C VAL A 5 6.26 -1.05 13.48
N THR A 6 6.61 0.23 13.62
CA THR A 6 6.13 1.07 14.72
C THR A 6 5.10 2.04 14.18
N LEU A 7 3.87 1.97 14.69
CA LEU A 7 2.80 2.92 14.36
C LEU A 7 2.20 3.45 15.66
N ARG A 8 2.28 4.76 15.88
CA ARG A 8 1.76 5.42 17.10
C ARG A 8 2.20 4.76 18.41
N ARG A 9 3.50 4.41 18.51
CA ARG A 9 4.12 3.72 19.67
C ARG A 9 3.62 2.29 19.89
N VAL A 10 2.91 1.72 18.93
CA VAL A 10 2.58 0.29 18.89
C VAL A 10 3.54 -0.39 17.93
N ASP A 11 4.32 -1.33 18.45
CA ASP A 11 5.25 -2.14 17.68
C ASP A 11 4.60 -3.46 17.30
N PHE A 12 4.73 -3.85 16.04
CA PHE A 12 4.20 -5.11 15.54
C PHE A 12 5.01 -5.62 14.34
N LYS A 13 4.85 -6.91 14.06
CA LYS A 13 5.52 -7.59 12.95
C LYS A 13 4.53 -7.85 11.83
N LEU A 14 4.94 -7.62 10.59
CA LEU A 14 4.16 -7.94 9.40
C LEU A 14 4.97 -8.83 8.47
N ASP A 15 4.46 -9.99 8.10
CA ASP A 15 5.01 -10.78 6.98
C ASP A 15 4.20 -10.51 5.70
N ARG A 16 4.90 -10.44 4.57
CA ARG A 16 4.26 -10.18 3.26
C ARG A 16 3.21 -11.23 2.91
N ARG A 17 3.49 -12.53 3.15
CA ARG A 17 2.56 -13.62 2.80
C ARG A 17 1.32 -13.56 3.69
N GLU A 18 1.52 -13.35 4.98
CA GLU A 18 0.41 -13.15 5.95
C GLU A 18 -0.50 -11.98 5.51
N VAL A 19 0.10 -10.84 5.15
CA VAL A 19 -0.66 -9.67 4.67
C VAL A 19 -1.38 -9.96 3.36
N GLU A 20 -0.74 -10.69 2.44
CA GLU A 20 -1.35 -11.10 1.17
C GLU A 20 -2.54 -12.04 1.39
N ASP A 21 -2.44 -12.98 2.32
CA ASP A 21 -3.51 -13.91 2.67
C ASP A 21 -4.71 -13.16 3.27
N ILE A 22 -4.47 -12.28 4.25
CA ILE A 22 -5.50 -11.42 4.87
C ILE A 22 -6.23 -10.57 3.81
N LEU A 23 -5.49 -10.02 2.85
CA LEU A 23 -6.05 -9.12 1.85
C LEU A 23 -6.65 -9.86 0.64
N SER A 24 -6.34 -11.14 0.44
CA SER A 24 -6.85 -11.90 -0.69
C SER A 24 -8.37 -12.13 -0.65
N GLU A 25 -8.91 -12.22 0.57
CA GLU A 25 -10.34 -12.35 0.87
C GLU A 25 -11.07 -10.98 0.89
N ALA A 26 -10.32 -9.88 0.85
CA ALA A 26 -10.92 -8.56 0.92
C ALA A 26 -11.57 -8.16 -0.41
N GLN A 27 -12.90 -8.04 -0.42
CA GLN A 27 -13.62 -7.22 -1.39
C GLN A 27 -13.85 -5.84 -0.77
N GLU A 28 -12.99 -4.87 -1.11
CA GLU A 28 -13.15 -3.49 -0.65
C GLU A 28 -13.30 -2.58 -1.85
N SER A 29 -14.49 -2.01 -2.00
CA SER A 29 -14.78 -0.96 -2.98
C SER A 29 -14.81 0.40 -2.29
N GLY A 30 -14.12 1.39 -2.83
CA GLY A 30 -14.19 2.76 -2.31
C GLY A 30 -13.37 3.73 -3.15
N LYS A 31 -13.82 4.98 -3.21
CA LYS A 31 -13.06 6.05 -3.86
C LYS A 31 -11.92 6.49 -2.93
N ALA A 32 -10.69 6.15 -3.30
CA ALA A 32 -9.47 6.63 -2.68
C ALA A 32 -8.48 7.16 -3.72
N SER A 33 -7.46 7.88 -3.28
CA SER A 33 -6.37 8.34 -4.15
C SER A 33 -5.23 7.33 -4.26
N TYR A 34 -5.11 6.39 -3.32
CA TYR A 34 -4.02 5.40 -3.28
C TYR A 34 -4.59 4.00 -3.09
N TYR A 35 -4.08 3.06 -3.87
CA TYR A 35 -4.47 1.65 -3.84
C TYR A 35 -3.23 0.77 -3.76
N VAL A 36 -3.31 -0.29 -2.96
CA VAL A 36 -2.34 -1.39 -2.97
C VAL A 36 -2.85 -2.47 -3.93
N ILE A 37 -1.95 -3.04 -4.72
CA ILE A 37 -2.25 -4.14 -5.62
C ILE A 37 -1.95 -5.46 -4.91
N VAL A 38 -2.97 -6.30 -4.75
CA VAL A 38 -2.83 -7.63 -4.14
C VAL A 38 -3.52 -8.65 -5.05
N LYS A 39 -2.77 -9.63 -5.56
CA LYS A 39 -3.27 -10.64 -6.51
C LYS A 39 -4.08 -10.03 -7.68
N GLY A 40 -3.61 -8.90 -8.22
CA GLY A 40 -4.26 -8.17 -9.32
C GLY A 40 -5.50 -7.34 -8.92
N LYS A 41 -5.87 -7.29 -7.64
CA LYS A 41 -6.98 -6.46 -7.13
C LYS A 41 -6.45 -5.15 -6.56
N GLU A 42 -7.13 -4.05 -6.87
CA GLU A 42 -6.87 -2.74 -6.27
C GLU A 42 -7.64 -2.60 -4.95
N ILE A 43 -6.93 -2.35 -3.85
CA ILE A 43 -7.54 -2.15 -2.53
C ILE A 43 -7.12 -0.77 -2.00
N PRO A 44 -8.05 0.10 -1.56
CA PRO A 44 -7.69 1.38 -0.94
C PRO A 44 -6.69 1.19 0.21
N VAL A 45 -5.53 1.85 0.16
CA VAL A 45 -4.40 1.57 1.08
C VAL A 45 -4.77 1.70 2.56
N LYS A 46 -5.61 2.68 2.91
CA LYS A 46 -6.04 2.88 4.30
C LYS A 46 -6.93 1.72 4.78
N ARG A 47 -7.84 1.25 3.93
CA ARG A 47 -8.73 0.11 4.24
C ARG A 47 -7.97 -1.20 4.28
N ALA A 48 -6.99 -1.37 3.39
CA ALA A 48 -6.09 -2.52 3.43
C ALA A 48 -5.35 -2.58 4.78
N LEU A 49 -4.74 -1.46 5.20
CA LEU A 49 -4.04 -1.42 6.49
C LEU A 49 -5.01 -1.66 7.67
N GLU A 50 -6.21 -1.07 7.64
CA GLU A 50 -7.23 -1.32 8.66
C GLU A 50 -7.55 -2.81 8.81
N LYS A 51 -7.74 -3.52 7.71
CA LYS A 51 -8.01 -4.97 7.73
C LYS A 51 -6.85 -5.76 8.31
N VAL A 52 -5.62 -5.44 7.92
CA VAL A 52 -4.42 -6.08 8.47
C VAL A 52 -4.32 -5.85 9.98
N LEU A 53 -4.48 -4.62 10.44
CA LEU A 53 -4.41 -4.29 11.87
C LEU A 53 -5.50 -5.02 12.68
N ARG A 54 -6.73 -5.04 12.17
CA ARG A 54 -7.85 -5.77 12.80
C ARG A 54 -7.59 -7.28 12.86
N ALA A 55 -7.12 -7.88 11.78
CA ALA A 55 -6.81 -9.32 11.73
C ALA A 55 -5.70 -9.69 12.75
N LYS A 56 -4.77 -8.77 13.03
CA LYS A 56 -3.72 -8.94 14.03
C LYS A 56 -4.13 -8.55 15.46
N GLY A 57 -5.37 -8.15 15.68
CA GLY A 57 -5.84 -7.70 17.00
C GLY A 57 -5.21 -6.37 17.46
N ILE A 58 -4.69 -5.57 16.54
CA ILE A 58 -4.08 -4.27 16.85
C ILE A 58 -5.19 -3.22 16.93
N GLY A 59 -5.36 -2.61 18.10
CA GLY A 59 -6.43 -1.66 18.42
C GLY A 59 -6.29 -0.26 17.78
N LEU A 60 -5.69 -0.16 16.60
CA LEU A 60 -5.56 1.10 15.85
C LEU A 60 -6.68 1.23 14.82
N THR A 61 -7.25 2.42 14.71
CA THR A 61 -8.34 2.79 13.81
C THR A 61 -7.85 3.65 12.65
N LEU A 62 -8.71 3.91 11.66
CA LEU A 62 -8.38 4.77 10.50
C LEU A 62 -7.97 6.20 10.85
N LEU A 63 -8.33 6.69 12.04
CA LEU A 63 -7.98 8.01 12.55
C LEU A 63 -6.56 8.04 13.13
N ASP A 64 -6.02 6.90 13.52
CA ASP A 64 -4.72 6.79 14.17
C ASP A 64 -3.55 6.86 13.20
N TYR A 65 -3.78 6.75 11.89
CA TYR A 65 -2.71 6.80 10.90
C TYR A 65 -3.10 7.53 9.62
N THR A 66 -2.08 7.97 8.90
CA THR A 66 -2.23 8.69 7.65
C THR A 66 -2.23 7.74 6.45
N THR A 67 -2.70 8.24 5.30
CA THR A 67 -2.59 7.49 4.04
C THR A 67 -1.11 7.22 3.69
N GLN A 68 -0.22 8.16 4.02
CA GLN A 68 1.22 8.00 3.76
C GLN A 68 1.85 6.93 4.65
N ASP A 69 1.39 6.75 5.88
CA ASP A 69 1.84 5.65 6.74
C ASP A 69 1.51 4.30 6.10
N ALA A 70 0.27 4.13 5.63
CA ALA A 70 -0.15 2.93 4.91
C ALA A 70 0.68 2.70 3.64
N VAL A 71 0.87 3.73 2.80
CA VAL A 71 1.69 3.64 1.59
C VAL A 71 3.13 3.19 1.92
N ARG A 72 3.74 3.78 2.95
CA ARG A 72 5.11 3.43 3.38
C ARG A 72 5.20 1.99 3.88
N ILE A 73 4.24 1.54 4.69
CA ILE A 73 4.20 0.17 5.21
C ILE A 73 4.08 -0.83 4.06
N PHE A 74 3.12 -0.65 3.15
CA PHE A 74 2.92 -1.57 2.03
C PHE A 74 4.11 -1.60 1.07
N ARG A 75 4.72 -0.45 0.77
CA ARG A 75 5.94 -0.40 -0.06
C ARG A 75 7.12 -1.10 0.60
N ARG A 76 7.33 -0.93 1.90
CA ARG A 76 8.41 -1.62 2.63
C ARG A 76 8.20 -3.14 2.70
N LEU A 77 6.94 -3.60 2.70
CA LEU A 77 6.59 -5.03 2.54
C LEU A 77 6.77 -5.53 1.09
N GLY A 78 7.05 -4.63 0.15
CA GLY A 78 7.25 -4.94 -1.27
C GLY A 78 5.96 -5.06 -2.08
N PHE A 79 4.84 -4.53 -1.59
CA PHE A 79 3.62 -4.42 -2.39
C PHE A 79 3.67 -3.20 -3.31
N ASP A 80 3.03 -3.36 -4.47
CA ASP A 80 2.82 -2.26 -5.40
C ASP A 80 1.72 -1.34 -4.91
N VAL A 81 2.01 -0.05 -4.89
CA VAL A 81 1.06 0.99 -4.45
C VAL A 81 0.93 2.04 -5.54
N VAL A 82 -0.27 2.12 -6.11
CA VAL A 82 -0.62 3.05 -7.19
C VAL A 82 -1.37 4.25 -6.65
N ARG A 83 -1.14 5.42 -7.26
CA ARG A 83 -1.93 6.62 -7.05
C ARG A 83 -2.90 6.76 -8.22
N ARG A 84 -4.20 6.88 -7.95
CA ARG A 84 -5.18 7.15 -9.00
C ARG A 84 -5.24 8.65 -9.25
N GLY A 85 -4.48 9.10 -10.25
CA GLY A 85 -4.60 10.40 -10.92
C GLY A 85 -5.07 10.24 -12.37
N LYS A 86 -5.39 11.33 -13.08
CA LYS A 86 -5.93 11.30 -14.46
C LYS A 86 -5.04 10.57 -15.49
N SER A 87 -3.77 10.29 -15.20
CA SER A 87 -2.78 9.83 -16.21
C SER A 87 -2.04 8.51 -15.90
N ASP A 88 -2.18 7.92 -14.70
CA ASP A 88 -1.26 6.84 -14.25
C ASP A 88 -1.73 5.41 -14.55
N ILE A 89 -2.99 5.23 -14.97
CA ILE A 89 -3.58 3.90 -15.25
C ILE A 89 -2.86 3.18 -16.40
N MET A 90 -2.32 3.90 -17.39
CA MET A 90 -1.64 3.29 -18.55
C MET A 90 -0.24 2.72 -18.22
N ARG A 91 0.41 3.17 -17.13
CA ARG A 91 1.77 2.70 -16.81
C ARG A 91 1.79 1.29 -16.21
N PHE A 92 0.73 0.89 -15.51
CA PHE A 92 0.71 -0.40 -14.81
C PHE A 92 0.35 -1.60 -15.70
N ALA A 93 -0.40 -1.40 -16.79
CA ALA A 93 -0.67 -2.48 -17.75
C ALA A 93 0.62 -3.01 -18.42
N GLY A 94 1.65 -2.17 -18.57
CA GLY A 94 2.97 -2.58 -19.06
C GLY A 94 3.91 -3.14 -17.97
N ALA A 95 3.84 -2.61 -16.75
CA ALA A 95 4.74 -2.98 -15.65
C ALA A 95 4.49 -4.38 -15.06
N ILE A 96 3.27 -4.94 -15.19
CA ILE A 96 2.96 -6.30 -14.71
C ILE A 96 3.78 -7.39 -15.46
N ARG A 97 4.37 -7.09 -16.63
CA ARG A 97 5.34 -7.99 -17.29
C ARG A 97 6.77 -7.88 -16.77
N GLY A 98 7.11 -6.81 -16.03
CA GLY A 98 8.47 -6.50 -15.60
C GLY A 98 8.60 -6.60 -14.09
N ASN A 99 8.97 -7.78 -13.63
CA ASN A 99 9.29 -8.07 -12.23
C ASN A 99 10.40 -7.11 -11.71
N GLY A 100 10.07 -6.17 -10.82
CA GLY A 100 11.04 -5.62 -9.85
C GLY A 100 11.30 -4.10 -9.87
N ASN A 101 11.19 -3.50 -8.67
CA ASN A 101 11.75 -2.23 -8.20
C ASN A 101 11.19 -0.90 -8.76
N SER A 102 10.07 -0.44 -8.20
CA SER A 102 9.59 0.96 -8.34
C SER A 102 10.08 1.89 -7.20
N VAL A 103 11.33 1.74 -6.77
CA VAL A 103 12.01 2.67 -5.85
C VAL A 103 12.88 3.67 -6.62
N GLU A 104 12.46 4.09 -7.80
CA GLU A 104 13.12 5.15 -8.58
C GLU A 104 12.07 5.95 -9.34
N ASP A 105 11.26 6.74 -8.63
CA ASP A 105 10.52 7.83 -9.31
C ASP A 105 10.14 8.94 -8.33
N LYS A 106 11.11 9.35 -7.50
CA LYS A 106 10.96 10.50 -6.59
C LYS A 106 11.66 11.77 -7.06
N GLU A 107 12.44 11.76 -8.14
CA GLU A 107 13.29 12.92 -8.49
C GLU A 107 12.85 13.74 -9.71
N LYS A 108 11.79 13.39 -10.44
CA LYS A 108 11.42 14.17 -11.66
C LYS A 108 10.20 15.08 -11.57
N ILE A 109 9.65 15.34 -10.37
CA ILE A 109 8.44 16.18 -10.24
C ILE A 109 8.76 17.65 -9.91
N TYR A 110 10.00 18.01 -9.56
CA TYR A 110 10.34 19.37 -9.11
C TYR A 110 11.29 20.18 -10.01
N GLU A 111 11.43 19.84 -11.29
CA GLU A 111 12.04 20.74 -12.26
C GLU A 111 11.09 20.93 -13.44
N GLY A 112 10.44 22.09 -13.51
CA GLY A 112 9.60 22.47 -14.65
C GLY A 112 8.26 23.10 -14.27
N SER A 113 8.28 24.13 -13.42
CA SER A 113 7.27 25.19 -13.50
C SER A 113 7.99 26.45 -13.99
N PRO A 114 7.51 27.09 -15.07
CA PRO A 114 8.17 28.23 -15.72
C PRO A 114 8.27 29.47 -14.82
#